data_AF-A0AAD8C646-F1
#
_entry.id   AF-A0AAD8C646-F1
#
_cell.length_a   1.000
_cell.length_b   1.000
_cell.length_c   1.000
_cell.angle_alpha   90.00
_cell.angle_beta   90.00
_cell.angle_gamma   90.00
#
_symmetry.space_group_name_H-M   'P 1'
#
loop_
_entity.id
_entity.type
_entity.pdbx_description
1 polymer ?
#
loop_
_entity_poly.entity_id
_entity_poly.type
_entity_poly.pdbx_seq_one_letter_code
_entity_poly.pdbx_strand_id
1 'polypeptide(L)'
;MYMNKLATIFLIIVLGVKTDHITLKQIHPINKTEAIIHNVDYFVFNSEIQVTGLTSVLSVISMEIKANTSYKFQTICDINVDICDIQEEKNCVCRYCSADNKYFILVNITAKVMYSGGTVRGVLIFKDDRIVSNNISLPVIFDTPGDVSLFIDAQKISDLNQCNETTSKDMAILVYFCASALSYKLEIVDDNQNSSYGSNVVIHTLNTTSQRSVTFYQKDLVSNVVLRRFECTVHAASGLESCPQEEEKSCTIYIAPICILSILIVLISFCFIYWYKCRRCS
;
A
#
# COMPACT_ATOMS: atom_id res chain seq x y z
N MET A 1 3.35 -27.93 -55.65
CA MET A 1 1.91 -27.99 -55.39
C MET A 1 1.68 -29.09 -54.36
N TYR A 2 1.16 -28.68 -53.18
CA TYR A 2 0.61 -29.43 -52.04
C TYR A 2 1.27 -30.77 -51.60
N MET A 3 1.89 -30.88 -50.42
CA MET A 3 1.36 -30.87 -49.03
C MET A 3 1.01 -32.28 -48.50
N ASN A 4 1.35 -32.47 -47.22
CA ASN A 4 0.69 -33.33 -46.21
C ASN A 4 0.98 -34.84 -46.29
N LYS A 5 1.18 -35.58 -45.21
CA LYS A 5 1.01 -35.44 -43.73
C LYS A 5 1.58 -36.77 -43.16
N LEU A 6 2.02 -36.96 -41.92
CA LEU A 6 1.58 -36.51 -40.60
C LEU A 6 2.69 -36.89 -39.60
N ALA A 7 3.06 -35.98 -38.70
CA ALA A 7 3.67 -36.33 -37.42
C ALA A 7 2.84 -35.66 -36.32
N THR A 8 2.47 -36.47 -35.33
CA THR A 8 1.68 -36.15 -34.15
C THR A 8 2.41 -35.11 -33.28
N ILE A 9 1.74 -34.02 -32.89
CA ILE A 9 2.23 -33.04 -31.92
C ILE A 9 1.15 -32.85 -30.85
N PHE A 10 1.57 -32.97 -29.58
CA PHE A 10 0.75 -32.79 -28.39
C PHE A 10 0.39 -31.31 -28.16
N LEU A 11 -0.83 -31.14 -27.67
CA LEU A 11 -1.54 -29.90 -27.39
C LEU A 11 -1.00 -29.23 -26.11
N ILE A 12 -0.25 -28.15 -26.27
CA ILE A 12 -0.37 -26.96 -25.41
C ILE A 12 -0.79 -25.87 -26.38
N ILE A 13 -1.92 -25.21 -26.14
CA ILE A 13 -2.45 -24.18 -27.05
C ILE A 13 -1.48 -22.99 -27.03
N VAL A 14 -0.51 -23.03 -27.93
CA VAL A 14 0.23 -21.90 -28.50
C VAL A 14 -0.01 -22.02 -30.00
N LEU A 15 -1.07 -21.37 -30.49
CA LEU A 15 -1.31 -21.25 -31.92
C LEU A 15 -0.29 -20.26 -32.49
N GLY A 16 0.60 -20.76 -33.34
CA GLY A 16 1.74 -20.03 -33.86
C GLY A 16 1.39 -18.96 -34.88
N VAL A 17 2.04 -17.81 -34.70
CA VAL A 17 2.72 -17.03 -35.74
C VAL A 17 4.06 -16.60 -35.12
N LYS A 18 5.12 -16.58 -35.93
CA LYS A 18 6.51 -16.31 -35.54
C LYS A 18 6.66 -14.85 -35.06
N THR A 19 6.46 -14.61 -33.78
CA THR A 19 6.82 -13.37 -33.07
C THR A 19 7.41 -13.77 -31.72
N ASP A 20 8.50 -13.12 -31.31
CA ASP A 20 9.19 -13.38 -30.05
C ASP A 20 8.19 -13.44 -28.89
N HIS A 21 8.18 -14.57 -28.18
CA HIS A 21 7.20 -14.83 -27.14
C HIS A 21 7.63 -14.11 -25.86
N ILE A 22 7.04 -12.93 -25.60
CA ILE A 22 7.08 -12.32 -24.27
C ILE A 22 6.13 -13.12 -23.39
N THR A 23 6.68 -13.83 -22.39
CA THR A 23 5.84 -14.53 -21.41
C THR A 23 5.94 -13.81 -20.08
N LEU A 24 4.92 -13.01 -19.78
CA LEU A 24 4.76 -12.40 -18.46
C LEU A 24 4.12 -13.44 -17.52
N LYS A 25 4.79 -13.72 -16.41
CA LYS A 25 4.30 -14.59 -15.35
C LYS A 25 4.30 -13.86 -14.02
N GLN A 26 3.19 -13.92 -13.31
CA GLN A 26 3.14 -13.48 -11.91
C GLN A 26 3.76 -14.60 -11.06
N ILE A 27 4.84 -14.33 -10.32
CA ILE A 27 5.54 -15.35 -9.52
C ILE A 27 4.64 -15.83 -8.37
N HIS A 28 3.91 -14.90 -7.78
CA HIS A 28 2.90 -15.20 -6.77
C HIS A 28 1.56 -14.90 -7.42
N PRO A 29 0.90 -15.86 -8.09
CA PRO A 29 -0.46 -15.66 -8.54
C PRO A 29 -1.29 -15.42 -7.29
N ILE A 30 -1.51 -14.14 -7.00
CA ILE A 30 -2.38 -13.70 -5.92
C ILE A 30 -3.72 -14.26 -6.33
N ASN A 31 -4.17 -15.30 -5.61
CA ASN A 31 -5.45 -15.93 -5.91
C ASN A 31 -6.49 -14.80 -5.97
N LYS A 32 -7.46 -14.85 -6.89
CA LYS A 32 -8.46 -13.77 -7.08
C LYS A 32 -9.21 -13.37 -5.79
N THR A 33 -9.03 -14.13 -4.71
CA THR A 33 -9.60 -13.96 -3.38
C THR A 33 -8.66 -13.34 -2.35
N GLU A 34 -7.37 -13.18 -2.63
CA GLU A 34 -6.41 -12.54 -1.73
C GLU A 34 -6.57 -11.01 -1.83
N ALA A 35 -6.97 -10.40 -0.72
CA ALA A 35 -7.04 -8.97 -0.56
C ALA A 35 -5.63 -8.39 -0.44
N ILE A 36 -5.30 -7.39 -1.26
CA ILE A 36 -4.03 -6.68 -1.19
C ILE A 36 -4.24 -5.36 -0.45
N ILE A 37 -3.36 -5.06 0.50
CA ILE A 37 -3.42 -3.86 1.34
C ILE A 37 -2.59 -2.74 0.70
N HIS A 38 -3.20 -1.56 0.61
CA HIS A 38 -2.54 -0.36 0.11
C HIS A 38 -1.24 -0.03 0.87
N ASN A 39 -0.15 0.27 0.14
CA ASN A 39 1.16 0.69 0.67
C ASN A 39 1.88 -0.31 1.60
N VAL A 40 1.30 -1.47 1.88
CA VAL A 40 1.90 -2.53 2.68
C VAL A 40 2.42 -3.64 1.76
N ASP A 41 1.56 -4.07 0.83
CA ASP A 41 1.88 -5.17 -0.07
C ASP A 41 2.55 -4.68 -1.36
N TYR A 42 3.16 -5.64 -2.06
CA TYR A 42 3.88 -5.42 -3.29
C TYR A 42 3.41 -6.38 -4.38
N PHE A 43 3.36 -5.89 -5.62
CA PHE A 43 3.25 -6.73 -6.80
C PHE A 43 4.62 -7.12 -7.31
N VAL A 44 4.85 -8.43 -7.43
CA VAL A 44 6.07 -8.99 -8.02
C VAL A 44 5.74 -9.66 -9.35
N PHE A 45 6.25 -9.07 -10.42
CA PHE A 45 6.08 -9.58 -11.79
C PHE A 45 7.42 -10.09 -12.31
N ASN A 46 7.37 -11.23 -12.98
CA ASN A 46 8.52 -11.76 -13.69
C ASN A 46 8.21 -11.90 -15.17
N SER A 47 9.12 -11.43 -16.00
CA SER A 47 9.01 -11.57 -17.44
C SER A 47 10.21 -12.35 -17.95
N GLU A 48 9.92 -13.35 -18.77
CA GLU A 48 10.93 -14.07 -19.54
C GLU A 48 10.75 -13.69 -21.01
N ILE A 49 11.83 -13.18 -21.60
CA ILE A 49 11.84 -12.73 -22.99
C ILE A 49 12.93 -13.51 -23.72
N GLN A 50 12.49 -14.37 -24.61
CA GLN A 50 13.37 -15.09 -25.52
C GLN A 50 13.45 -14.31 -26.83
N VAL A 51 14.64 -13.80 -27.16
CA VAL A 51 14.86 -12.95 -28.35
C VAL A 51 15.68 -13.72 -29.36
N THR A 52 15.04 -14.60 -30.10
CA THR A 52 15.72 -15.38 -31.16
C THR A 52 15.95 -14.52 -32.40
N GLY A 53 17.18 -14.05 -32.60
CA GLY A 53 17.60 -13.37 -33.85
C GLY A 53 17.30 -11.88 -33.94
N LEU A 54 16.80 -11.26 -32.85
CA LEU A 54 16.41 -9.84 -32.79
C LEU A 54 17.15 -9.04 -31.70
N THR A 55 18.18 -9.62 -31.09
CA THR A 55 18.96 -8.99 -30.01
C THR A 55 19.63 -7.69 -30.42
N SER A 56 20.05 -7.55 -31.69
CA SER A 56 20.74 -6.35 -32.17
C SER A 56 19.82 -5.16 -32.52
N VAL A 57 18.50 -5.37 -32.47
CA VAL A 57 17.50 -4.34 -32.80
C VAL A 57 16.53 -4.05 -31.66
N LEU A 58 16.45 -4.93 -30.67
CA LEU A 58 15.78 -4.64 -29.41
C LEU A 58 16.54 -3.53 -28.71
N SER A 59 15.85 -2.44 -28.36
CA SER A 59 16.47 -1.32 -27.64
C SER A 59 16.00 -1.24 -26.20
N VAL A 60 14.69 -1.44 -25.98
CA VAL A 60 14.10 -1.22 -24.67
C VAL A 60 13.10 -2.32 -24.35
N ILE A 61 13.13 -2.73 -23.09
CA ILE A 61 12.11 -3.57 -22.48
C ILE A 61 11.39 -2.77 -21.41
N SER A 62 10.08 -2.63 -21.56
CA SER A 62 9.23 -1.82 -20.70
C SER A 62 8.16 -2.67 -20.03
N MET A 63 7.81 -2.32 -18.80
CA MET A 63 6.64 -2.83 -18.10
C MET A 63 5.70 -1.68 -17.85
N GLU A 64 4.43 -1.87 -18.19
CA GLU A 64 3.41 -0.83 -18.11
C GLU A 64 2.22 -1.28 -17.28
N ILE A 65 1.67 -0.35 -16.49
CA ILE A 65 0.47 -0.54 -15.69
C ILE A 65 -0.64 0.41 -16.14
N LYS A 66 -1.88 -0.04 -16.06
CA LYS A 66 -3.06 0.78 -16.33
C LYS A 66 -4.07 0.62 -15.20
N ALA A 67 -4.48 1.75 -14.62
CA ALA A 67 -5.62 1.79 -13.69
C ALA A 67 -6.92 1.37 -14.39
N ASN A 68 -7.85 0.75 -13.67
CA ASN A 68 -9.14 0.34 -14.24
C ASN A 68 -9.92 1.53 -14.84
N THR A 69 -9.81 2.70 -14.22
CA THR A 69 -10.47 3.94 -14.64
C THR A 69 -9.67 4.77 -15.66
N SER A 70 -8.43 4.38 -15.97
CA SER A 70 -7.56 5.12 -16.91
C SER A 70 -7.62 4.51 -18.31
N TYR A 71 -7.57 5.38 -19.32
CA TYR A 71 -7.42 4.99 -20.72
C TYR A 71 -5.96 4.76 -21.12
N LYS A 72 -4.99 5.24 -20.34
CA LYS A 72 -3.56 5.23 -20.68
C LYS A 72 -2.76 4.33 -19.75
N PHE A 73 -1.84 3.59 -20.37
CA PHE A 73 -0.79 2.86 -19.67
C PHE A 73 0.31 3.83 -19.20
N GLN A 74 0.85 3.56 -18.03
CA GLN A 74 1.99 4.24 -17.43
C GLN A 74 3.14 3.26 -17.32
N THR A 75 4.34 3.68 -17.72
CA THR A 75 5.57 2.90 -17.55
C THR A 75 5.95 2.81 -16.07
N ILE A 76 6.15 1.58 -15.58
CA ILE A 76 6.57 1.28 -14.20
C ILE A 76 8.01 0.76 -14.14
N CYS A 77 8.53 0.23 -15.24
CA CYS A 77 9.93 -0.09 -15.41
C CYS A 77 10.29 0.08 -16.88
N ASP A 78 11.44 0.68 -17.15
CA ASP A 78 11.97 0.83 -18.49
C ASP A 78 13.46 0.48 -18.48
N ILE A 79 13.85 -0.54 -19.23
CA ILE A 79 15.22 -1.05 -19.25
C ILE A 79 15.76 -0.94 -20.66
N ASN A 80 16.87 -0.23 -20.81
CA ASN A 80 17.69 -0.36 -22.01
C ASN A 80 18.45 -1.70 -21.93
N VAL A 81 18.34 -2.52 -22.98
CA VAL A 81 18.96 -3.85 -23.00
C VAL A 81 20.49 -3.79 -22.94
N ASP A 82 21.10 -2.70 -23.42
CA ASP A 82 22.55 -2.50 -23.42
C ASP A 82 23.15 -2.42 -22.00
N ILE A 83 22.30 -2.11 -21.01
CA ILE A 83 22.69 -1.95 -19.60
C ILE A 83 21.98 -2.96 -18.68
N CYS A 84 21.32 -3.95 -19.26
CA CYS A 84 20.87 -5.12 -18.51
C CYS A 84 22.10 -5.80 -17.86
N ASP A 85 21.96 -6.34 -16.65
CA ASP A 85 23.05 -6.76 -15.75
C ASP A 85 23.88 -5.66 -15.07
N ILE A 86 23.79 -4.40 -15.51
CA ILE A 86 24.59 -3.29 -14.95
C ILE A 86 23.76 -2.41 -14.01
N GLN A 87 22.48 -2.19 -14.35
CA GLN A 87 21.61 -1.28 -13.62
C GLN A 87 20.50 -2.02 -12.88
N GLU A 88 20.54 -1.93 -11.55
CA GLU A 88 19.40 -2.24 -10.69
C GLU A 88 18.67 -0.92 -10.39
N GLU A 89 17.53 -0.70 -11.02
CA GLU A 89 16.63 0.36 -10.57
C GLU A 89 15.86 -0.13 -9.34
N LYS A 90 15.45 0.80 -8.48
CA LYS A 90 14.88 0.52 -7.14
C LYS A 90 13.75 -0.52 -7.14
N ASN A 91 13.02 -0.65 -8.25
CA ASN A 91 11.85 -1.51 -8.41
C ASN A 91 11.96 -2.44 -9.63
N CYS A 92 13.11 -2.48 -10.32
CA CYS A 92 13.26 -3.24 -11.54
C CYS A 92 14.68 -3.79 -11.72
N VAL A 93 14.76 -5.10 -11.92
CA VAL A 93 16.01 -5.82 -12.11
C VAL A 93 15.96 -6.53 -13.45
N CYS A 94 17.01 -6.37 -14.24
CA CYS A 94 17.20 -7.06 -15.51
C CYS A 94 18.42 -7.96 -15.45
N ARG A 95 18.28 -9.20 -15.92
CA ARG A 95 19.41 -10.10 -16.14
C ARG A 95 19.39 -10.74 -17.52
N TYR A 96 20.53 -10.77 -18.20
CA TYR A 96 20.66 -11.46 -19.46
C TYR A 96 21.38 -12.79 -19.30
N CYS A 97 20.75 -13.88 -19.76
CA CYS A 97 21.35 -15.20 -19.82
C CYS A 97 21.79 -15.50 -21.25
N SER A 98 23.09 -15.46 -21.50
CA SER A 98 23.69 -15.70 -22.82
C SER A 98 23.55 -17.15 -23.30
N ALA A 99 23.50 -18.13 -22.39
CA ALA A 99 23.37 -19.55 -22.74
C ALA A 99 22.02 -19.86 -23.41
N ASP A 100 20.95 -19.22 -22.95
CA ASP A 100 19.59 -19.42 -23.47
C ASP A 100 19.10 -18.25 -24.35
N ASN A 101 19.91 -17.19 -24.47
CA ASN A 101 19.58 -15.94 -25.14
C ASN A 101 18.24 -15.36 -24.65
N LYS A 102 18.17 -15.17 -23.32
CA LYS A 102 16.97 -14.74 -22.60
C LYS A 102 17.24 -13.55 -21.70
N TYR A 103 16.28 -12.63 -21.67
CA TYR A 103 16.22 -11.59 -20.65
C TYR A 103 15.22 -11.99 -19.57
N PHE A 104 15.66 -11.87 -18.33
CA PHE A 104 14.86 -12.05 -17.13
C PHE A 104 14.63 -10.70 -16.48
N ILE A 105 13.37 -10.34 -16.31
CA ILE A 105 13.01 -9.05 -15.71
C ILE A 105 12.14 -9.29 -14.50
N LEU A 106 12.60 -8.79 -13.37
CA LEU A 106 11.86 -8.78 -12.12
C LEU A 106 11.45 -7.35 -11.81
N VAL A 107 10.14 -7.11 -11.72
CA VAL A 107 9.59 -5.84 -11.27
C VAL A 107 8.92 -6.03 -9.93
N ASN A 108 9.26 -5.16 -8.98
CA ASN A 108 8.68 -5.11 -7.65
C ASN A 108 8.10 -3.72 -7.41
N ILE A 109 6.77 -3.59 -7.43
CA ILE A 109 6.09 -2.31 -7.22
C ILE A 109 5.16 -2.37 -6.02
N THR A 110 5.12 -1.31 -5.23
CA THR A 110 4.16 -1.17 -4.13
C THR A 110 2.73 -1.14 -4.65
N ALA A 111 1.82 -1.86 -3.99
CA ALA A 111 0.41 -1.88 -4.33
C ALA A 111 -0.27 -0.55 -3.97
N LYS A 112 -0.76 0.16 -4.99
CA LYS A 112 -1.49 1.43 -4.84
C LYS A 112 -2.94 1.28 -5.28
N VAL A 113 -3.86 1.84 -4.52
CA VAL A 113 -5.33 1.76 -4.76
C VAL A 113 -5.72 2.23 -6.15
N MET A 114 -5.02 3.23 -6.69
CA MET A 114 -5.23 3.69 -8.07
C MET A 114 -5.07 2.57 -9.12
N TYR A 115 -4.34 1.50 -8.82
CA TYR A 115 -4.15 0.33 -9.69
C TYR A 115 -5.09 -0.84 -9.35
N SER A 116 -6.01 -0.67 -8.40
CA SER A 116 -6.99 -1.68 -8.00
C SER A 116 -7.84 -2.14 -9.18
N GLY A 117 -7.88 -3.45 -9.43
CA GLY A 117 -8.59 -4.02 -10.58
C GLY A 117 -8.02 -3.62 -11.95
N GLY A 118 -6.84 -3.01 -11.98
CA GLY A 118 -6.16 -2.56 -13.19
C GLY A 118 -5.56 -3.70 -14.02
N THR A 119 -4.66 -3.36 -14.95
CA THR A 119 -3.96 -4.35 -15.78
C THR A 119 -2.49 -4.00 -15.96
N VAL A 120 -1.62 -5.00 -16.01
CA VAL A 120 -0.19 -4.87 -16.33
C VAL A 120 0.14 -5.61 -17.63
N ARG A 121 1.11 -5.09 -18.38
CA ARG A 121 1.67 -5.73 -19.58
C ARG A 121 3.16 -5.43 -19.73
N GLY A 122 3.87 -6.31 -20.43
CA GLY A 122 5.21 -6.05 -20.94
C GLY A 122 5.16 -5.47 -22.36
N VAL A 123 6.15 -4.67 -22.71
CA VAL A 123 6.33 -4.07 -24.02
C VAL A 123 7.80 -4.21 -24.44
N LEU A 124 8.04 -4.71 -25.64
CA LEU A 124 9.35 -4.63 -26.28
C LEU A 124 9.31 -3.50 -27.31
N ILE A 125 10.34 -2.66 -27.28
CA ILE A 125 10.50 -1.58 -28.24
C ILE A 125 11.73 -1.91 -29.10
N PHE A 126 11.47 -1.98 -30.40
CA PHE A 126 12.46 -2.04 -31.45
C PHE A 126 12.36 -0.71 -32.18
N LYS A 127 13.47 -0.13 -32.64
CA LYS A 127 13.55 1.19 -33.33
C LYS A 127 12.21 1.87 -33.69
N ASP A 128 11.43 1.28 -34.61
CA ASP A 128 10.15 1.82 -35.09
C ASP A 128 8.90 0.98 -34.70
N ASP A 129 9.09 -0.17 -34.05
CA ASP A 129 8.04 -1.13 -33.74
C ASP A 129 7.92 -1.40 -32.23
N ARG A 130 6.69 -1.72 -31.81
CA ARG A 130 6.44 -2.16 -30.43
C ARG A 130 5.64 -3.46 -30.41
N ILE A 131 6.11 -4.42 -29.61
CA ILE A 131 5.42 -5.68 -29.38
C ILE A 131 4.92 -5.68 -27.94
N VAL A 132 3.64 -5.98 -27.75
CA VAL A 132 3.00 -5.99 -26.42
C VAL A 132 2.69 -7.42 -25.99
N SER A 133 2.87 -7.72 -24.70
CA SER A 133 2.47 -8.99 -24.13
C SER A 133 0.95 -9.06 -23.90
N ASN A 134 0.48 -10.23 -23.48
CA ASN A 134 -0.84 -10.35 -22.88
C ASN A 134 -0.97 -9.47 -21.62
N ASN A 135 -2.19 -9.00 -21.38
CA ASN A 135 -2.51 -8.24 -20.17
C ASN A 135 -2.74 -9.21 -19.00
N ILE A 136 -2.18 -8.89 -17.84
CA ILE A 136 -2.50 -9.52 -16.55
C ILE A 136 -3.41 -8.59 -15.77
N SER A 137 -4.58 -9.06 -15.37
CA SER A 137 -5.47 -8.32 -14.47
C SER A 137 -4.91 -8.30 -13.06
N LEU A 138 -4.92 -7.12 -12.44
CA LEU A 138 -4.58 -6.94 -11.04
C LEU A 138 -5.80 -7.25 -10.15
N PRO A 139 -5.58 -7.78 -8.96
CA PRO A 139 -6.65 -7.96 -7.98
C PRO A 139 -7.12 -6.61 -7.42
N VAL A 140 -8.18 -6.67 -6.63
CA VAL A 140 -8.68 -5.51 -5.89
C VAL A 140 -7.69 -5.19 -4.78
N ILE A 141 -7.23 -3.95 -4.75
CA ILE A 141 -6.42 -3.37 -3.69
C ILE A 141 -7.37 -2.59 -2.79
N PHE A 142 -7.34 -2.92 -1.51
CA PHE A 142 -8.14 -2.24 -0.50
C PHE A 142 -7.40 -1.00 -0.04
N ASP A 143 -8.06 0.15 -0.23
CA ASP A 143 -7.66 1.37 0.45
C ASP A 143 -8.18 1.26 1.87
N THR A 144 -7.27 1.12 2.81
CA THR A 144 -7.61 1.50 4.16
C THR A 144 -7.35 2.98 4.25
N PRO A 145 -8.39 3.85 4.26
CA PRO A 145 -8.18 5.24 4.62
C PRO A 145 -7.39 5.25 5.94
N GLY A 146 -6.58 6.30 6.19
CA GLY A 146 -5.65 6.41 7.32
C GLY A 146 -6.25 6.35 8.73
N ASP A 147 -7.42 5.74 8.86
CA ASP A 147 -8.14 5.31 10.03
C ASP A 147 -7.62 3.93 10.44
N VAL A 148 -7.35 3.77 11.73
CA VAL A 148 -6.64 2.63 12.31
C VAL A 148 -7.21 1.31 11.79
N SER A 149 -6.40 0.59 11.02
CA SER A 149 -6.78 -0.67 10.40
C SER A 149 -6.02 -1.80 11.04
N LEU A 150 -6.74 -2.68 11.73
CA LEU A 150 -6.17 -3.89 12.33
C LEU A 150 -6.40 -5.05 11.37
N PHE A 151 -5.30 -5.57 10.84
CA PHE A 151 -5.30 -6.68 9.90
C PHE A 151 -4.88 -7.94 10.62
N ILE A 152 -5.74 -8.96 10.54
CA ILE A 152 -5.41 -10.28 11.05
C ILE A 152 -5.46 -11.25 9.88
N ASP A 153 -4.31 -11.80 9.50
CA ASP A 153 -4.26 -12.99 8.68
C ASP A 153 -4.50 -14.20 9.58
N ALA A 154 -5.57 -14.96 9.32
CA ALA A 154 -5.88 -16.17 10.07
C ALA A 154 -4.71 -17.17 10.10
N GLN A 155 -3.77 -17.11 9.16
CA GLN A 155 -2.64 -18.02 9.02
C GLN A 155 -1.33 -17.53 9.67
N LYS A 156 -1.23 -16.26 10.10
CA LYS A 156 0.02 -15.68 10.64
C LYS A 156 -0.12 -15.29 12.11
N ILE A 157 0.74 -15.88 12.95
CA ILE A 157 0.75 -15.63 14.40
C ILE A 157 1.27 -14.22 14.74
N SER A 158 2.14 -13.65 13.91
CA SER A 158 2.68 -12.29 14.08
C SER A 158 1.61 -11.20 14.17
N ASP A 159 0.49 -11.40 13.47
CA ASP A 159 -0.56 -10.40 13.31
C ASP A 159 -1.42 -10.26 14.57
N LEU A 160 -1.42 -11.30 15.42
CA LEU A 160 -2.08 -11.27 16.73
C LEU A 160 -1.39 -10.30 17.71
N ASN A 161 -0.07 -10.13 17.59
CA ASN A 161 0.64 -9.15 18.42
C ASN A 161 0.23 -7.72 18.07
N GLN A 162 -0.13 -7.48 16.80
CA GLN A 162 -0.65 -6.20 16.32
C GLN A 162 -2.13 -6.01 16.65
N CYS A 163 -2.80 -6.95 17.32
CA CYS A 163 -4.22 -6.82 17.61
C CYS A 163 -4.53 -6.23 19.00
N ASN A 164 -3.48 -5.87 19.75
CA ASN A 164 -3.56 -5.12 21.01
C ASN A 164 -2.93 -3.73 20.85
N GLU A 165 -3.57 -2.89 20.04
CA GLU A 165 -3.04 -1.59 19.64
C GLU A 165 -3.81 -0.44 20.30
N THR A 166 -3.10 0.68 20.46
CA THR A 166 -3.69 1.92 20.96
C THR A 166 -3.94 2.89 19.81
N THR A 167 -5.16 3.40 19.69
CA THR A 167 -5.58 4.34 18.64
C THR A 167 -6.05 5.65 19.24
N SER A 168 -5.53 6.77 18.74
CA SER A 168 -6.02 8.12 19.07
C SER A 168 -7.24 8.55 18.26
N LYS A 169 -7.86 7.63 17.53
CA LYS A 169 -9.03 7.88 16.68
C LYS A 169 -10.30 7.37 17.32
N ASP A 170 -11.42 7.96 16.92
CA ASP A 170 -12.76 7.59 17.41
C ASP A 170 -13.32 6.33 16.72
N MET A 171 -12.73 5.91 15.60
CA MET A 171 -13.10 4.72 14.87
C MET A 171 -11.87 3.91 14.44
N ALA A 172 -12.03 2.58 14.46
CA ALA A 172 -11.11 1.61 13.89
C ALA A 172 -11.83 0.72 12.87
N ILE A 173 -11.10 0.32 11.83
CA ILE A 173 -11.54 -0.65 10.83
C ILE A 173 -10.82 -1.96 11.12
N LEU A 174 -11.56 -3.03 11.30
CA LEU A 174 -11.02 -4.36 11.56
C LEU A 174 -11.19 -5.18 10.29
N VAL A 175 -10.09 -5.73 9.80
CA VAL A 175 -10.09 -6.55 8.59
C VAL A 175 -9.55 -7.92 8.95
N TYR A 176 -10.41 -8.93 8.83
CA TYR A 176 -10.03 -10.31 9.05
C TYR A 176 -10.10 -11.07 7.74
N PHE A 177 -8.98 -11.63 7.31
CA PHE A 177 -8.88 -12.30 6.03
C PHE A 177 -8.24 -13.68 6.16
N CYS A 178 -8.58 -14.56 5.23
CA CYS A 178 -8.00 -15.89 5.12
C CYS A 178 -7.73 -16.20 3.65
N ALA A 179 -6.45 -16.37 3.28
CA ALA A 179 -6.03 -16.66 1.91
C ALA A 179 -6.60 -17.98 1.35
N SER A 180 -6.92 -18.95 2.23
CA SER A 180 -7.49 -20.25 1.85
C SER A 180 -9.02 -20.25 1.95
N ALA A 181 -9.65 -19.59 1.00
CA ALA A 181 -11.08 -19.28 0.90
C ALA A 181 -12.10 -20.43 0.81
N LEU A 182 -11.69 -21.66 0.48
CA LEU A 182 -12.63 -22.63 -0.08
C LEU A 182 -13.53 -23.35 0.95
N SER A 183 -13.32 -23.20 2.26
CA SER A 183 -14.09 -23.96 3.26
C SER A 183 -14.34 -23.24 4.59
N TYR A 184 -14.13 -21.92 4.67
CA TYR A 184 -14.26 -21.19 5.93
C TYR A 184 -15.32 -20.09 5.88
N LYS A 185 -15.86 -19.80 7.06
CA LYS A 185 -16.66 -18.63 7.37
C LYS A 185 -15.90 -17.82 8.41
N LEU A 186 -15.61 -16.56 8.07
CA LEU A 186 -14.99 -15.60 8.97
C LEU A 186 -16.08 -14.79 9.66
N GLU A 187 -15.84 -14.47 10.92
CA GLU A 187 -16.76 -13.68 11.73
C GLU A 187 -15.98 -12.80 12.70
N ILE A 188 -16.44 -11.57 12.87
CA ILE A 188 -15.93 -10.61 13.85
C ILE A 188 -17.10 -10.26 14.77
N VAL A 189 -16.90 -10.36 16.08
CA VAL A 189 -17.91 -10.01 17.10
C VAL A 189 -17.32 -8.97 18.05
N ASP A 190 -17.97 -7.82 18.16
CA ASP A 190 -17.60 -6.77 19.11
C ASP A 190 -18.16 -7.03 20.53
N ASP A 191 -17.77 -6.18 21.48
CA ASP A 191 -18.24 -6.21 22.86
C ASP A 191 -19.75 -5.99 23.02
N ASN A 192 -20.39 -5.33 22.05
CA ASN A 192 -21.83 -5.12 21.99
C ASN A 192 -22.58 -6.27 21.31
N GLN A 193 -21.89 -7.39 21.01
CA GLN A 193 -22.44 -8.53 20.28
C GLN A 193 -22.85 -8.23 18.83
N ASN A 194 -22.37 -7.12 18.24
CA ASN A 194 -22.52 -6.88 16.83
C ASN A 194 -21.57 -7.81 16.06
N SER A 195 -22.14 -8.56 15.13
CA SER A 195 -21.40 -9.54 14.35
C SER A 195 -21.34 -9.16 12.87
N SER A 196 -20.15 -9.21 12.29
CA SER A 196 -19.95 -9.15 10.83
C SER A 196 -19.47 -10.52 10.34
N TYR A 197 -19.86 -10.91 9.12
CA TYR A 197 -19.54 -12.21 8.53
C TYR A 197 -18.99 -12.08 7.12
N GLY A 198 -18.12 -13.02 6.72
CA GLY A 198 -17.59 -13.12 5.37
C GLY A 198 -17.05 -14.53 5.07
N SER A 199 -16.76 -14.82 3.81
CA SER A 199 -16.19 -16.12 3.39
C SER A 199 -14.66 -16.09 3.33
N ASN A 200 -14.07 -14.98 2.86
CA ASN A 200 -12.62 -14.86 2.64
C ASN A 200 -12.02 -13.62 3.31
N VAL A 201 -12.86 -12.59 3.42
CA VAL A 201 -12.56 -11.33 4.09
C VAL A 201 -13.83 -10.90 4.79
N VAL A 202 -13.68 -10.37 6.00
CA VAL A 202 -14.74 -9.70 6.73
C VAL A 202 -14.17 -8.39 7.24
N ILE A 203 -14.97 -7.33 7.07
CA ILE A 203 -14.65 -5.98 7.50
C ILE A 203 -15.67 -5.61 8.57
N HIS A 204 -15.19 -5.08 9.69
CA HIS A 204 -16.02 -4.62 10.80
C HIS A 204 -15.53 -3.25 11.28
N THR A 205 -16.45 -2.33 11.50
CA THR A 205 -16.12 -0.98 11.99
C THR A 205 -16.46 -0.85 13.46
N LEU A 206 -15.51 -0.37 14.25
CA LEU A 206 -15.61 -0.28 15.69
C LEU A 206 -15.41 1.16 16.15
N ASN A 207 -16.25 1.63 17.08
CA ASN A 207 -16.04 2.92 17.75
C ASN A 207 -15.06 2.74 18.91
N THR A 208 -13.94 3.46 18.85
CA THR A 208 -12.78 3.36 19.75
C THR A 208 -12.67 4.53 20.74
N THR A 209 -13.78 5.18 21.07
CA THR A 209 -13.87 6.18 22.16
C THR A 209 -13.55 5.62 23.55
N SER A 210 -13.57 4.29 23.70
CA SER A 210 -13.18 3.56 24.91
C SER A 210 -12.44 2.29 24.51
N GLN A 211 -11.83 1.61 25.47
CA GLN A 211 -11.26 0.30 25.22
C GLN A 211 -12.36 -0.65 24.75
N ARG A 212 -12.13 -1.29 23.61
CA ARG A 212 -13.04 -2.27 23.02
C ARG A 212 -12.35 -3.61 22.88
N SER A 213 -13.10 -4.67 23.17
CA SER A 213 -12.64 -6.04 22.92
C SER A 213 -13.39 -6.60 21.73
N VAL A 214 -12.68 -7.29 20.85
CA VAL A 214 -13.25 -7.86 19.63
C VAL A 214 -12.75 -9.29 19.49
N THR A 215 -13.67 -10.20 19.17
CA THR A 215 -13.35 -11.60 18.94
C THR A 215 -13.49 -11.94 17.46
N PHE A 216 -12.45 -12.56 16.92
CA PHE A 216 -12.39 -13.06 15.55
C PHE A 216 -12.58 -14.57 15.56
N TYR A 217 -13.49 -15.07 14.73
CA TYR A 217 -13.79 -16.49 14.58
C TYR A 217 -13.54 -16.96 13.16
N GLN A 218 -12.76 -18.03 13.03
CA GLN A 218 -12.74 -18.85 11.83
C GLN A 218 -13.60 -20.08 12.09
N LYS A 219 -14.66 -20.23 11.32
CA LYS A 219 -15.57 -21.37 11.40
C LYS A 219 -15.47 -22.20 10.12
N ASP A 220 -15.68 -23.50 10.25
CA ASP A 220 -15.91 -24.36 9.08
C ASP A 220 -17.24 -23.96 8.41
N LEU A 221 -17.23 -23.79 7.08
CA LEU A 221 -18.37 -23.26 6.35
C LEU A 221 -19.62 -24.15 6.45
N VAL A 222 -19.43 -25.48 6.47
CA VAL A 222 -20.53 -26.45 6.42
C VAL A 222 -21.06 -26.74 7.81
N SER A 223 -20.15 -27.00 8.75
CA SER A 223 -20.51 -27.44 10.11
C SER A 223 -20.68 -26.29 11.11
N ASN A 224 -20.25 -25.06 10.76
CA ASN A 224 -20.16 -23.89 11.66
C ASN A 224 -19.33 -24.15 12.93
N VAL A 225 -18.54 -25.22 12.97
CA VAL A 225 -17.63 -25.49 14.10
C VAL A 225 -16.55 -24.42 14.12
N VAL A 226 -16.30 -23.84 15.30
CA VAL A 226 -15.21 -22.88 15.51
C VAL A 226 -13.88 -23.61 15.41
N LEU A 227 -13.11 -23.28 14.37
CA LEU A 227 -11.78 -23.83 14.13
C LEU A 227 -10.71 -22.99 14.80
N ARG A 228 -10.86 -21.65 14.77
CA ARG A 228 -9.96 -20.71 15.44
C ARG A 228 -10.76 -19.57 16.07
N ARG A 229 -10.24 -19.09 17.20
CA ARG A 229 -10.76 -17.94 17.94
C ARG A 229 -9.58 -17.07 18.37
N PHE A 230 -9.67 -15.78 18.08
CA PHE A 230 -8.69 -14.78 18.49
C PHE A 230 -9.41 -13.64 19.19
N GLU A 231 -8.81 -13.09 20.23
CA GLU A 231 -9.38 -11.98 20.99
C GLU A 231 -8.37 -10.83 20.96
N CYS A 232 -8.88 -9.65 20.66
CA CYS A 232 -8.10 -8.46 20.39
C CYS A 232 -8.67 -7.29 21.18
N THR A 233 -7.79 -6.45 21.71
CA THR A 233 -8.20 -5.25 22.45
C THR A 233 -7.71 -4.01 21.74
N VAL A 234 -8.65 -3.16 21.32
CA VAL A 234 -8.34 -1.86 20.76
C VAL A 234 -8.48 -0.83 21.86
N HIS A 235 -7.37 -0.23 22.27
CA HIS A 235 -7.37 0.80 23.29
C HIS A 235 -7.61 2.16 22.64
N ALA A 236 -8.57 2.92 23.15
CA ALA A 236 -8.54 4.36 22.94
C ALA A 236 -7.22 4.86 23.52
N ALA A 237 -6.47 5.69 22.79
CA ALA A 237 -5.46 6.54 23.40
C ALA A 237 -6.25 7.46 24.32
N SER A 238 -6.37 7.07 25.59
CA SER A 238 -6.94 7.94 26.60
C SER A 238 -6.20 9.26 26.47
N GLY A 239 -6.93 10.36 26.26
CA GLY A 239 -6.43 11.70 26.55
C GLY A 239 -6.11 11.76 28.04
N LEU A 240 -5.00 11.13 28.42
CA LEU A 240 -4.41 11.07 29.74
C LEU A 240 -2.95 10.61 29.61
N GLU A 241 -2.21 11.20 28.67
CA GLU A 241 -1.23 12.14 29.21
C GLU A 241 -2.05 13.32 29.73
N SER A 242 -2.43 13.22 31.00
CA SER A 242 -2.30 14.41 31.81
C SER A 242 -0.85 14.82 31.57
N CYS A 243 -0.64 15.88 30.79
CA CYS A 243 0.41 16.82 31.17
C CYS A 243 0.37 16.85 32.70
N PRO A 244 1.51 16.73 33.42
CA PRO A 244 1.48 17.14 34.83
C PRO A 244 0.73 18.47 34.81
N GLN A 245 -0.38 18.60 35.56
CA GLN A 245 -1.24 19.77 35.51
C GLN A 245 -0.34 21.02 35.46
N GLU A 246 -0.10 21.54 34.26
CA GLU A 246 0.05 22.95 34.10
C GLU A 246 -1.36 23.37 34.45
N GLU A 247 -1.49 23.81 35.70
CA GLU A 247 -2.52 24.74 36.14
C GLU A 247 -3.03 25.48 34.92
N GLU A 248 -4.35 25.60 34.78
CA GLU A 248 -4.96 26.54 33.86
C GLU A 248 -4.18 27.86 33.91
N LYS A 249 -3.21 28.01 33.01
CA LYS A 249 -2.73 29.30 32.59
C LYS A 249 -3.87 29.74 31.69
N SER A 250 -4.90 30.28 32.34
CA SER A 250 -5.50 31.50 31.84
C SER A 250 -4.36 32.28 31.19
N CYS A 251 -4.54 32.71 29.95
CA CYS A 251 -3.65 33.68 29.33
C CYS A 251 -3.75 35.01 30.11
N THR A 252 -3.28 34.99 31.35
CA THR A 252 -2.86 36.15 32.09
C THR A 252 -1.56 36.52 31.41
N ILE A 253 -1.65 37.49 30.52
CA ILE A 253 -0.48 38.16 29.96
C ILE A 253 0.35 38.61 31.16
N TYR A 254 1.39 37.85 31.51
CA TYR A 254 2.42 38.31 32.43
C TYR A 254 3.18 39.40 31.68
N ILE A 255 2.65 40.62 31.75
CA ILE A 255 3.44 41.80 31.48
C ILE A 255 4.55 41.74 32.53
N ALA A 256 5.75 41.34 32.10
CA ALA A 256 6.89 41.22 33.00
C ALA A 256 6.97 42.52 33.81
N PRO A 257 7.16 42.48 35.14
CA PRO A 257 7.25 43.70 35.96
C PRO A 257 8.34 44.65 35.46
N ILE A 258 9.33 44.13 34.72
CA ILE A 258 10.35 44.88 33.99
C ILE A 258 9.76 45.80 32.91
N CYS A 259 8.73 45.35 32.17
CA CYS A 259 8.04 46.14 31.14
C CYS A 259 7.17 47.25 31.75
N ILE A 260 6.53 47.01 32.90
CA ILE A 260 5.80 48.06 33.61
C ILE A 260 6.78 49.08 34.21
N LEU A 261 7.88 48.62 34.79
CA LEU A 261 8.91 49.49 35.35
C LEU A 261 9.56 50.38 34.26
N SER A 262 9.83 49.83 33.07
CA SER A 262 10.42 50.58 31.97
C SER A 262 9.48 51.65 31.42
N ILE A 263 8.18 51.36 31.29
CA ILE A 263 7.17 52.37 30.90
C ILE A 263 7.08 53.47 31.96
N LEU A 264 7.12 53.11 33.25
CA LEU A 264 7.04 54.08 34.35
C LEU A 264 8.26 55.00 34.40
N ILE A 265 9.47 54.47 34.17
CA ILE A 265 10.70 55.26 34.07
C ILE A 265 10.63 56.24 32.89
N VAL A 266 10.12 55.80 31.73
CA VAL A 266 9.96 56.67 30.55
C VAL A 266 8.97 57.80 30.87
N LEU A 267 7.83 57.51 31.48
CA LEU A 267 6.84 58.52 31.84
C LEU A 267 7.38 59.54 32.85
N ILE A 268 8.08 59.09 33.90
CA ILE A 268 8.71 59.99 34.88
C ILE A 268 9.75 60.88 34.20
N SER A 269 10.54 60.32 33.28
CA SER A 269 11.55 61.07 32.52
C SER A 269 10.90 62.16 31.66
N PHE A 270 9.79 61.85 30.99
CA PHE A 270 9.03 62.83 30.21
C PHE A 270 8.42 63.93 31.08
N CYS A 271 7.84 63.58 32.23
CA CYS A 271 7.32 64.58 33.19
C CYS A 271 8.44 65.49 33.71
N PHE A 272 9.62 64.95 33.99
CA PHE A 272 10.77 65.74 34.45
C PHE A 272 11.28 66.70 33.38
N ILE A 273 11.38 66.25 32.13
CA ILE A 273 11.76 67.09 30.98
C ILE A 273 10.71 68.19 30.76
N TYR A 274 9.42 67.85 30.83
CA TYR A 274 8.34 68.81 30.65
C TYR A 274 8.34 69.86 31.75
N TRP A 275 8.46 69.45 33.02
CA TRP A 275 8.58 70.35 34.15
C TRP A 275 9.80 71.28 34.03
N TYR A 276 10.96 70.73 33.64
CA TYR A 276 12.18 71.52 33.44
C TYR A 276 12.02 72.56 32.31
N LYS A 277 11.34 72.20 31.21
CA LYS A 277 11.03 73.15 30.13
C LYS A 277 10.04 74.23 30.57
N CYS A 278 8.96 73.87 31.28
CA CYS A 278 8.01 74.85 31.80
C CYS A 278 8.66 75.83 32.79
N ARG A 279 9.61 75.37 33.61
CA ARG A 279 10.30 76.23 34.59
C ARG A 279 11.34 77.18 33.97
N ARG A 280 11.80 76.94 32.74
CA ARG A 280 12.68 77.85 31.99
C ARG A 280 11.93 78.89 31.14
N CYS A 281 10.61 78.73 30.98
CA CYS A 281 9.75 79.65 30.25
C CYS A 281 8.87 80.54 31.15
N SER A 282 9.06 80.45 32.47
CA SER A 282 8.55 81.39 33.48
C SER A 282 9.72 82.12 34.11
#